data_AF-A0A7S2EHB5-F1
#
_entry.id   AF-A0A7S2EHB5-F1
#
_cell.length_a   1.000
_cell.length_b   1.000
_cell.length_c   1.000
_cell.angle_alpha   90.00
_cell.angle_beta   90.00
_cell.angle_gamma   90.00
#
_symmetry.space_group_name_H-M   'P 1'
#
loop_
_entity.id
_entity.type
_entity.pdbx_description
1 polymer ?
#
loop_
_entity_poly.entity_id
_entity_poly.type
_entity_poly.pdbx_seq_one_letter_code
_entity_poly.pdbx_strand_id
1 'polypeptide(L)'
;PSPWAEPSWTVRAAPLVHSAPCVGYAFRERTYPGKIDARSVRPRLLTEENRAFQASRGVKNPLMLLGALQRGETATILEGGRMVEVRPEDVSGPSRPGRTVAVLGDTCDSRMAAGICLGADLLVHECTNAAVEEGEDAEEVAAVAAARGHSTPEMAGAFG
;
A
#
# COMPACT_ATOMS: atom_id res chain seq x y z
N PRO A 1 12.37 6.17 -9.96
CA PRO A 1 12.34 4.72 -9.66
C PRO A 1 11.98 3.93 -10.92
N SER A 2 12.66 2.81 -11.18
CA SER A 2 12.30 1.89 -12.27
C SER A 2 10.85 1.42 -12.08
N PRO A 3 10.05 1.25 -13.15
CA PRO A 3 8.76 0.57 -13.07
C PRO A 3 8.88 -0.90 -12.61
N TRP A 4 10.11 -1.43 -12.56
CA TRP A 4 10.46 -2.79 -12.15
C TRP A 4 11.20 -2.87 -10.81
N ALA A 5 11.31 -1.78 -10.05
CA ALA A 5 11.78 -1.90 -8.68
C ALA A 5 10.70 -2.66 -7.90
N GLU A 6 10.96 -3.92 -7.57
CA GLU A 6 9.98 -4.78 -6.90
C GLU A 6 9.38 -4.03 -5.73
N PRO A 7 8.04 -3.91 -5.65
CA PRO A 7 7.43 -3.32 -4.49
C PRO A 7 7.85 -4.17 -3.29
N SER A 8 8.40 -3.55 -2.24
CA SER A 8 8.65 -4.28 -1.00
C SER A 8 7.29 -4.50 -0.35
N TRP A 9 6.75 -5.71 -0.49
CA TRP A 9 5.51 -6.13 0.17
C TRP A 9 5.83 -6.74 1.53
N THR A 10 4.94 -6.54 2.50
CA THR A 10 4.90 -7.33 3.73
C THR A 10 3.70 -8.27 3.66
N VAL A 11 3.92 -9.54 3.96
CA VAL A 11 2.85 -10.54 4.07
C VAL A 11 2.65 -10.87 5.53
N ARG A 12 1.42 -10.82 6.01
CA ARG A 12 1.01 -11.34 7.32
C ARG A 12 0.05 -12.51 7.13
N ALA A 13 0.14 -13.49 8.01
CA ALA A 13 -0.72 -14.66 8.00
C ALA A 13 -1.46 -14.77 9.33
N ALA A 14 -2.69 -15.28 9.30
CA ALA A 14 -3.49 -15.57 10.48
C ALA A 14 -4.24 -16.90 10.29
N PRO A 15 -4.42 -17.69 11.36
CA PRO A 15 -5.18 -18.93 11.27
C PRO A 15 -6.66 -18.64 11.00
N LEU A 16 -7.31 -19.56 10.30
CA LEU A 16 -8.74 -19.58 10.05
C LEU A 16 -9.37 -20.84 10.66
N VAL A 17 -10.68 -20.80 10.91
CA VAL A 17 -11.43 -21.95 11.42
C VAL A 17 -12.04 -22.71 10.25
N HIS A 18 -11.51 -23.90 9.98
CA HIS A 18 -12.00 -24.80 8.92
C HIS A 18 -11.81 -26.27 9.35
N SER A 19 -12.32 -27.21 8.56
CA SER A 19 -12.21 -28.67 8.79
C SER A 19 -10.77 -29.20 8.79
N ALA A 20 -9.86 -28.47 8.15
CA ALA A 20 -8.43 -28.71 8.09
C ALA A 20 -7.67 -27.40 8.35
N PRO A 21 -6.36 -27.43 8.65
CA PRO A 21 -5.57 -26.22 8.84
C PRO A 21 -5.69 -25.27 7.64
N CYS A 22 -6.22 -24.06 7.90
CA CYS A 22 -6.41 -23.03 6.89
C CYS A 22 -5.86 -21.69 7.38
N VAL A 23 -5.42 -20.86 6.44
CA VAL A 23 -4.69 -19.61 6.71
C VAL A 23 -5.21 -18.51 5.80
N GLY A 24 -5.43 -17.32 6.39
CA GLY A 24 -5.66 -16.08 5.66
C GLY A 24 -4.38 -15.26 5.54
N TYR A 25 -4.22 -14.52 4.44
CA TYR A 25 -3.05 -13.70 4.16
C TYR A 25 -3.43 -12.25 3.90
N ALA A 26 -2.64 -11.32 4.43
CA ALA A 26 -2.72 -9.90 4.11
C ALA A 26 -1.43 -9.44 3.44
N PHE A 27 -1.54 -9.03 2.19
CA PHE A 27 -0.47 -8.48 1.37
C PHE A 27 -0.51 -6.96 1.47
N ARG A 28 0.53 -6.35 2.04
CA ARG A 28 0.62 -4.90 2.23
C ARG A 28 1.78 -4.34 1.41
N GLU A 29 1.49 -3.43 0.48
CA GLU A 29 2.52 -2.58 -0.09
C GLU A 29 3.10 -1.68 0.99
N ARG A 30 4.39 -1.36 0.87
CA ARG A 30 4.95 -0.25 1.64
C ARG A 30 4.22 1.06 1.34
N THR A 31 4.24 1.96 2.30
CA THR A 31 3.96 3.37 2.07
C THR A 31 4.97 3.95 1.09
N TYR A 32 4.48 4.63 0.06
CA TYR A 32 5.33 5.30 -0.91
C TYR A 32 5.61 6.74 -0.46
N PRO A 33 6.80 7.26 -0.74
CA PRO A 33 7.06 8.69 -0.60
C PRO A 33 6.03 9.51 -1.37
N GLY A 34 5.79 10.71 -0.84
CA GLY A 34 5.01 11.72 -1.54
C GLY A 34 5.63 12.05 -2.90
N LYS A 35 4.79 12.59 -3.79
CA LYS A 35 5.30 13.12 -5.06
C LYS A 35 6.06 14.41 -4.77
N ILE A 36 7.25 14.55 -5.37
CA ILE A 36 7.98 15.83 -5.32
C ILE A 36 7.14 16.90 -6.01
N ASP A 37 6.92 18.02 -5.34
CA ASP A 37 6.32 19.20 -5.93
C ASP A 37 7.34 19.89 -6.85
N ALA A 38 7.39 19.42 -8.09
CA ALA A 38 8.28 19.98 -9.08
C ALA A 38 8.01 21.47 -9.35
N ARG A 39 6.81 22.00 -9.06
CA ARG A 39 6.50 23.42 -9.32
C ARG A 39 7.23 24.33 -8.35
N SER A 40 7.33 23.98 -7.07
CA SER A 40 8.09 24.76 -6.08
C SER A 40 9.61 24.61 -6.23
N VAL A 41 10.10 23.45 -6.70
CA VAL A 41 11.54 23.17 -6.75
C VAL A 41 12.20 23.64 -8.06
N ARG A 42 11.53 23.48 -9.21
CA ARG A 42 12.13 23.81 -10.52
C ARG A 42 12.67 25.23 -10.62
N PRO A 43 11.97 26.30 -10.15
CA PRO A 43 12.50 27.66 -10.23
C PRO A 43 13.83 27.82 -9.50
N ARG A 44 13.99 27.15 -8.35
CA ARG A 44 15.23 27.15 -7.54
C ARG A 44 16.37 26.46 -8.30
N LEU A 45 16.11 25.31 -8.91
CA LEU A 45 17.14 24.53 -9.64
C LEU A 45 17.61 25.17 -10.95
N LEU A 46 16.76 25.96 -11.61
CA LEU A 46 17.01 26.46 -12.97
C LEU A 46 17.65 27.84 -13.03
N THR A 47 17.96 28.46 -11.89
CA THR A 47 18.76 29.69 -11.80
C THR A 47 20.13 29.52 -12.46
N GLU A 48 20.73 30.59 -12.98
CA GLU A 48 22.08 30.53 -13.57
C GLU A 48 23.13 30.05 -12.56
N GLU A 49 23.06 30.51 -11.30
CA GLU A 49 23.99 30.07 -10.23
C GLU A 49 23.92 28.55 -10.02
N ASN A 50 22.71 27.98 -9.94
CA ASN A 50 22.56 26.53 -9.83
C ASN A 50 23.01 25.80 -11.09
N ARG A 51 22.77 26.31 -12.29
CA ARG A 51 23.28 25.68 -13.52
C ARG A 51 24.80 25.57 -13.49
N ALA A 52 25.50 26.65 -13.14
CA ALA A 52 26.95 26.66 -13.02
C ALA A 52 27.45 25.76 -11.87
N PHE A 53 26.82 25.85 -10.70
CA PHE A 53 27.18 25.05 -9.53
C PHE A 53 26.97 23.55 -9.74
N GLN A 54 25.87 23.15 -10.36
CA GLN A 54 25.63 21.74 -10.65
C GLN A 54 26.56 21.23 -11.76
N ALA A 55 26.83 22.04 -12.79
CA ALA A 55 27.79 21.70 -13.84
C ALA A 55 29.21 21.46 -13.28
N SER A 56 29.67 22.29 -12.33
CA SER A 56 30.99 22.09 -11.69
C SER A 56 31.08 20.81 -10.86
N ARG A 57 29.93 20.25 -10.46
CA ARG A 57 29.81 18.96 -9.76
C ARG A 57 29.53 17.78 -10.69
N GLY A 58 29.63 17.98 -12.00
CA GLY A 58 29.40 16.94 -13.01
C GLY A 58 27.93 16.64 -13.30
N VAL A 59 26.99 17.42 -12.76
CA VAL A 59 25.56 17.29 -13.03
C VAL A 59 25.21 18.12 -14.27
N LYS A 60 25.03 17.44 -15.41
CA LYS A 60 24.76 18.10 -16.71
C LYS A 60 23.43 18.87 -16.76
N ASN A 61 22.43 18.44 -16.00
CA ASN A 61 21.11 19.06 -15.95
C ASN A 61 20.66 19.16 -14.49
N PRO A 62 20.48 20.37 -13.93
CA PRO A 62 20.01 20.54 -12.55
C PRO A 62 18.69 19.83 -12.24
N LEU A 63 17.83 19.60 -13.25
CA LEU A 63 16.57 18.86 -13.07
C LEU A 63 16.77 17.39 -12.69
N MET A 64 17.97 16.82 -12.87
CA MET A 64 18.30 15.48 -12.36
C MET A 64 18.16 15.39 -10.84
N LEU A 65 18.30 16.51 -10.12
CA LEU A 65 18.11 16.58 -8.68
C LEU A 65 16.67 16.27 -8.26
N LEU A 66 15.66 16.53 -9.12
CA LEU A 66 14.28 16.10 -8.84
C LEU A 66 14.17 14.58 -8.72
N GLY A 67 14.93 13.85 -9.54
CA GLY A 67 14.98 12.39 -9.48
C GLY A 67 15.68 11.89 -8.23
N ALA A 68 16.74 12.58 -7.79
CA ALA A 68 17.44 12.30 -6.54
C ALA A 68 16.51 12.52 -5.33
N LEU A 69 15.84 13.68 -5.27
CA LEU A 69 14.84 13.99 -4.25
C LEU A 69 13.72 12.95 -4.21
N GLN A 70 13.21 12.52 -5.36
CA GLN A 70 12.15 11.48 -5.43
C GLN A 70 12.63 10.11 -4.93
N ARG A 71 13.94 9.84 -4.91
CA ARG A 71 14.54 8.63 -4.33
C ARG A 71 14.87 8.75 -2.84
N GLY A 72 14.61 9.91 -2.23
CA GLY A 72 14.94 10.15 -0.83
C GLY A 72 16.32 10.77 -0.62
N GLU A 73 17.02 11.18 -1.68
CA GLU A 73 18.34 11.81 -1.57
C GLU A 73 18.20 13.32 -1.33
N THR A 74 19.01 13.88 -0.43
CA THR A 74 19.08 15.34 -0.22
C THR A 74 19.84 15.99 -1.38
N ALA A 75 19.29 17.07 -1.93
CA ALA A 75 19.95 17.85 -2.97
C ALA A 75 20.62 19.09 -2.38
N THR A 76 21.85 19.38 -2.78
CA THR A 76 22.51 20.65 -2.43
C THR A 76 22.39 21.62 -3.60
N ILE A 77 21.88 22.82 -3.35
CA ILE A 77 21.70 23.90 -4.34
C ILE A 77 22.31 25.20 -3.81
N LEU A 78 22.41 26.21 -4.67
CA LEU A 78 22.68 27.59 -4.27
C LEU A 78 21.38 28.40 -4.17
N GLU A 79 21.31 29.28 -3.18
CA GLU A 79 20.30 30.32 -3.09
C GLU A 79 20.97 31.63 -2.70
N GLY A 80 21.07 32.57 -3.64
CA GLY A 80 21.73 33.84 -3.40
C GLY A 80 23.20 33.66 -3.03
N GLY A 81 23.89 32.75 -3.70
CA GLY A 81 25.30 32.41 -3.46
C GLY A 81 25.58 31.54 -2.24
N ARG A 82 24.57 31.17 -1.43
CA ARG A 82 24.74 30.28 -0.28
C ARG A 82 24.36 28.85 -0.62
N MET A 83 25.14 27.87 -0.16
CA MET A 83 24.75 26.46 -0.25
C MET A 83 23.59 26.16 0.68
N VAL A 84 22.55 25.52 0.14
CA VAL A 84 21.33 25.11 0.84
C VAL A 84 21.05 23.65 0.54
N GLU A 85 20.70 22.89 1.59
CA GLU A 85 20.17 21.53 1.44
C GLU A 85 18.66 21.58 1.24
N VAL A 86 18.18 20.84 0.25
CA VAL A 86 16.76 20.59 0.00
C VAL A 86 16.53 19.11 0.29
N ARG A 87 15.76 18.83 1.32
CA ARG A 87 15.42 17.45 1.70
C ARG A 87 14.13 17.04 1.00
N PRO A 88 13.96 15.75 0.67
CA PRO A 88 12.73 15.24 0.06
C PRO A 88 11.47 15.64 0.85
N GLU A 89 11.51 15.59 2.17
CA GLU A 89 10.43 15.96 3.09
C GLU A 89 10.03 17.44 3.01
N ASP A 90 10.95 18.33 2.63
CA ASP A 90 10.67 19.77 2.51
C ASP A 90 9.84 20.09 1.26
N VAL A 91 9.87 19.19 0.27
CA VAL A 91 9.37 19.45 -1.09
C VAL A 91 8.50 18.31 -1.63
N SER A 92 8.16 17.35 -0.79
CA SER A 92 7.23 16.27 -1.13
C SER A 92 5.85 16.54 -0.54
N GLY A 93 4.82 16.14 -1.29
CA GLY A 93 3.47 16.05 -0.72
C GLY A 93 3.36 14.95 0.34
N PRO A 94 2.16 14.72 0.89
CA PRO A 94 1.93 13.64 1.86
C PRO A 94 2.35 12.29 1.29
N SER A 95 2.86 11.41 2.16
CA SER A 95 3.14 10.03 1.82
C SER A 95 1.89 9.34 1.28
N ARG A 96 2.06 8.47 0.30
CA ARG A 96 0.95 7.76 -0.33
C ARG A 96 0.87 6.36 0.28
N PRO A 97 -0.21 6.01 1.00
CA PRO A 97 -0.33 4.68 1.56
C PRO A 97 -0.23 3.64 0.44
N GLY A 98 0.46 2.54 0.75
CA GLY A 98 0.46 1.37 -0.11
C GLY A 98 -0.88 0.65 -0.04
N ARG A 99 -1.22 -0.10 -1.08
CA ARG A 99 -2.44 -0.91 -1.09
C ARG A 99 -2.30 -2.15 -0.20
N THR A 100 -3.42 -2.56 0.38
CA THR A 100 -3.54 -3.80 1.15
C THR A 100 -4.61 -4.69 0.54
N VAL A 101 -4.24 -5.92 0.20
CA VAL A 101 -5.17 -6.97 -0.22
C VAL A 101 -5.16 -8.09 0.81
N ALA A 102 -6.31 -8.42 1.37
CA ALA A 102 -6.49 -9.57 2.24
C ALA A 102 -7.19 -10.70 1.47
N VAL A 103 -6.66 -11.91 1.57
CA VAL A 103 -7.21 -13.12 0.94
C VAL A 103 -7.35 -14.17 2.03
N LEU A 104 -8.60 -14.55 2.33
CA LEU A 104 -8.90 -15.64 3.23
C LEU A 104 -9.08 -16.92 2.42
N GLY A 105 -8.58 -18.04 2.96
CA GLY A 105 -8.97 -19.36 2.48
C GLY A 105 -10.34 -19.76 3.05
N ASP A 106 -10.68 -21.03 2.89
CA ASP A 106 -11.93 -21.60 3.41
C ASP A 106 -12.03 -21.41 4.92
N THR A 107 -13.19 -21.00 5.41
CA THR A 107 -13.41 -20.66 6.81
C THR A 107 -14.90 -20.58 7.16
N CYS A 108 -15.27 -21.02 8.35
CA CYS A 108 -16.56 -20.71 8.99
C CYS A 108 -16.45 -19.62 10.07
N ASP A 109 -15.24 -19.30 10.53
CA ASP A 109 -14.98 -18.20 11.47
C ASP A 109 -13.61 -17.56 11.21
N SER A 110 -13.64 -16.32 10.73
CA SER A 110 -12.48 -15.54 10.31
C SER A 110 -12.02 -14.51 11.36
N ARG A 111 -12.60 -14.48 12.56
CA ARG A 111 -12.32 -13.44 13.59
C ARG A 111 -10.83 -13.31 13.93
N MET A 112 -10.09 -14.41 13.91
CA MET A 112 -8.64 -14.42 14.17
C MET A 112 -7.83 -13.66 13.10
N ALA A 113 -8.36 -13.53 11.89
CA ALA A 113 -7.74 -12.79 10.79
C ALA A 113 -8.12 -11.30 10.76
N ALA A 114 -9.11 -10.85 11.54
CA ALA A 114 -9.59 -9.46 11.54
C ALA A 114 -8.44 -8.44 11.70
N GLY A 115 -7.49 -8.70 12.60
CA GLY A 115 -6.34 -7.83 12.83
C GLY A 115 -5.40 -7.67 11.63
N ILE A 116 -5.25 -8.69 10.77
CA ILE A 116 -4.42 -8.58 9.56
C ILE A 116 -5.19 -7.97 8.38
N CYS A 117 -6.51 -8.13 8.37
CA CYS A 117 -7.43 -7.63 7.34
C CYS A 117 -7.89 -6.18 7.57
N LEU A 118 -7.76 -5.65 8.79
CA LEU A 118 -8.23 -4.31 9.12
C LEU A 118 -7.61 -3.24 8.20
N GLY A 119 -8.48 -2.46 7.56
CA GLY A 119 -8.09 -1.41 6.63
C GLY A 119 -7.58 -1.91 5.28
N ALA A 120 -7.86 -3.17 4.91
CA ALA A 120 -7.61 -3.66 3.57
C ALA A 120 -8.43 -2.89 2.53
N ASP A 121 -7.81 -2.56 1.39
CA ASP A 121 -8.50 -1.95 0.24
C ASP A 121 -9.36 -2.98 -0.51
N LEU A 122 -8.98 -4.26 -0.40
CA LEU A 122 -9.73 -5.38 -0.95
C LEU A 122 -9.65 -6.58 0.00
N LEU A 123 -10.81 -7.14 0.33
CA LEU A 123 -10.95 -8.41 1.02
C LEU A 123 -11.52 -9.46 0.05
N VAL A 124 -10.87 -10.61 -0.02
CA VAL A 124 -11.38 -11.81 -0.69
C VAL A 124 -11.76 -12.82 0.41
N HIS A 125 -13.06 -13.14 0.49
CA HIS A 125 -13.65 -14.05 1.47
C HIS A 125 -14.40 -15.15 0.73
N GLU A 126 -14.37 -16.39 1.25
CA GLU A 126 -15.19 -17.48 0.71
C GLU A 126 -16.68 -17.28 1.01
N CYS A 127 -17.54 -17.86 0.18
CA CYS A 127 -18.99 -17.84 0.35
C CYS A 127 -19.61 -19.09 -0.30
N THR A 128 -19.23 -20.27 0.17
CA THR A 128 -19.56 -21.56 -0.49
C THR A 128 -21.07 -21.78 -0.69
N ASN A 129 -21.91 -21.28 0.21
CA ASN A 129 -23.37 -21.30 0.11
C ASN A 129 -23.90 -19.94 -0.37
N ALA A 130 -23.48 -19.50 -1.56
CA ALA A 130 -23.71 -18.14 -2.07
C ALA A 130 -25.19 -17.77 -2.35
N ALA A 131 -26.08 -18.75 -2.45
CA ALA A 131 -27.51 -18.54 -2.65
C ALA A 131 -28.29 -19.30 -1.57
N VAL A 132 -29.04 -18.55 -0.76
CA VAL A 132 -30.12 -19.08 0.08
C VAL A 132 -31.39 -19.00 -0.79
N GLU A 133 -32.02 -20.14 -1.07
CA GLU A 133 -33.22 -20.19 -1.90
C GLU A 133 -34.41 -19.52 -1.19
N GLU A 134 -35.39 -19.02 -1.96
CA GLU A 134 -36.61 -18.45 -1.38
C GLU A 134 -37.35 -19.50 -0.54
N GLY A 135 -37.47 -19.26 0.77
CA GLY A 135 -38.13 -20.15 1.72
C GLY A 135 -37.19 -21.00 2.58
N GLU A 136 -35.87 -20.95 2.34
CA GLU A 136 -34.89 -21.52 3.27
C GLU A 136 -34.67 -20.59 4.46
N ASP A 137 -34.42 -21.18 5.64
CA ASP A 137 -34.02 -20.44 6.83
C ASP A 137 -32.53 -20.09 6.75
N ALA A 138 -32.22 -18.80 6.67
CA ALA A 138 -30.84 -18.31 6.58
C ALA A 138 -29.98 -18.73 7.78
N GLU A 139 -30.55 -18.86 8.98
CA GLU A 139 -29.82 -19.33 10.16
C GLU A 139 -29.47 -20.82 10.03
N GLU A 140 -30.38 -21.63 9.48
CA GLU A 140 -30.14 -23.04 9.23
C GLU A 140 -29.07 -23.24 8.15
N VAL A 141 -29.14 -22.47 7.06
CA VAL A 141 -28.12 -22.51 5.99
C VAL A 141 -26.75 -22.09 6.54
N ALA A 142 -26.69 -21.04 7.36
CA ALA A 142 -25.46 -20.62 8.01
C ALA A 142 -24.90 -21.69 8.96
N ALA A 143 -25.76 -22.34 9.75
CA ALA A 143 -25.35 -23.44 10.62
C ALA A 143 -24.80 -24.64 9.84
N VAL A 144 -25.42 -25.00 8.72
CA VAL A 144 -24.95 -26.08 7.84
C VAL A 144 -23.62 -25.74 7.18
N ALA A 145 -23.47 -24.51 6.67
CA ALA A 145 -22.21 -24.04 6.10
C ALA A 145 -21.09 -24.07 7.17
N ALA A 146 -21.37 -23.54 8.36
CA ALA A 146 -20.41 -23.51 9.45
C ALA A 146 -19.99 -24.91 9.91
N ALA A 147 -20.93 -25.87 9.99
CA ALA A 147 -20.66 -27.26 10.32
C ALA A 147 -19.75 -27.96 9.30
N ARG A 148 -19.75 -27.48 8.04
CA ARG A 148 -18.85 -27.95 6.97
C ARG A 148 -17.54 -27.15 6.91
N GLY A 149 -17.38 -26.14 7.77
CA GLY A 149 -16.20 -25.28 7.82
C GLY A 149 -16.24 -24.12 6.82
N HIS A 150 -17.40 -23.75 6.30
CA HIS A 150 -17.57 -22.72 5.27
C HIS A 150 -18.44 -21.54 5.72
N SER A 151 -18.44 -20.47 4.92
CA SER A 151 -19.22 -19.26 5.16
C SER A 151 -20.33 -19.04 4.13
N THR A 152 -21.38 -18.35 4.55
CA THR A 152 -22.39 -17.76 3.65
C THR A 152 -22.03 -16.31 3.30
N PRO A 153 -22.69 -15.67 2.32
CA PRO A 153 -22.53 -14.24 2.04
C PRO A 153 -22.77 -13.35 3.28
N GLU A 154 -23.73 -13.67 4.13
CA GLU A 154 -24.06 -12.92 5.35
C GLU A 154 -22.92 -13.02 6.37
N MET A 155 -22.36 -14.21 6.57
CA MET A 155 -21.20 -14.41 7.45
C MET A 155 -19.98 -13.63 6.93
N ALA A 156 -19.73 -13.67 5.63
CA ALA A 156 -18.65 -12.91 4.99
C ALA A 156 -18.88 -11.39 5.08
N GLY A 157 -20.13 -10.92 4.93
CA GLY A 157 -20.50 -9.52 5.06
C GLY A 157 -20.45 -8.98 6.49
N ALA A 158 -20.64 -9.86 7.49
CA ALA A 158 -20.52 -9.53 8.90
C ALA A 158 -19.07 -9.52 9.42
N PHE A 159 -18.10 -9.96 8.61
CA PHE A 159 -16.69 -9.96 9.00
C PHE A 159 -16.12 -8.54 9.10
N GLY A 160 -15.76 -8.12 10.31
CA GLY A 160 -15.18 -6.81 10.64
C GLY A 160 -14.67 -6.75 12.06
#